data_AF-A0A5N8WIT0-F1
#
_entry.id   AF-A0A5N8WIT0-F1
#
_cell.length_a   1.000
_cell.length_b   1.000
_cell.length_c   1.000
_cell.angle_alpha   90.00
_cell.angle_beta   90.00
_cell.angle_gamma   90.00
#
_symmetry.space_group_name_H-M   'P 1'
#
loop_
_entity.id
_entity.type
_entity.pdbx_description
1 polymer ?
#
loop_
_entity_poly.entity_id
_entity_poly.type
_entity_poly.pdbx_seq_one_letter_code
_entity_poly.pdbx_strand_id
1 'polypeptide(L)' 'MPRIYGMELEDGHDLGLDATPSCCSDEMEGKDREDGGREYTCGDCGTELIVSPNGLVFDIYEGAA' A
#
# COMPACT_ATOMS: atom_id res chain seq x y z
N MET A 1 -11.05 8.83 2.70
CA MET A 1 -11.01 8.25 1.34
C MET A 1 -9.82 8.82 0.56
N PRO A 2 -8.58 8.56 0.98
CA PRO A 2 -7.43 8.67 0.14
C PRO A 2 -7.68 7.70 -1.00
N ARG A 3 -7.46 8.20 -2.19
CA ARG A 3 -7.62 7.43 -3.41
C ARG A 3 -6.23 6.96 -3.75
N ILE A 4 -5.90 5.72 -3.39
CA ILE A 4 -4.89 4.96 -4.10
C ILE A 4 -5.44 4.88 -5.54
N TYR A 5 -4.92 5.74 -6.41
CA TYR A 5 -5.50 5.97 -7.73
C TYR A 5 -5.34 4.67 -8.55
N GLY A 6 -6.46 4.00 -8.84
CA GLY A 6 -6.49 2.82 -9.71
C GLY A 6 -6.78 1.49 -9.02
N MET A 7 -6.83 1.42 -7.69
CA MET A 7 -7.20 0.19 -6.96
C MET A 7 -8.16 0.51 -5.81
N GLU A 8 -9.39 -0.01 -5.88
CA GLU A 8 -10.23 -0.18 -4.69
C GLU A 8 -9.59 -1.32 -3.87
N LEU A 9 -8.66 -0.97 -2.99
CA LEU A 9 -8.04 -1.92 -2.07
C LEU A 9 -8.88 -2.01 -0.80
N GLU A 10 -9.21 -3.23 -0.43
CA GLU A 10 -9.81 -3.59 0.85
C GLU A 10 -8.88 -4.57 1.57
N ASP A 11 -9.02 -4.68 2.89
CA ASP A 11 -8.28 -5.68 3.66
C ASP A 11 -8.49 -7.08 3.09
N GLY A 12 -7.41 -7.83 2.91
CA GLY A 12 -7.43 -9.15 2.29
C GLY A 12 -7.45 -9.16 0.76
N HIS A 13 -7.40 -8.00 0.09
CA HIS A 13 -7.18 -7.94 -1.35
C HIS A 13 -5.79 -8.46 -1.71
N ASP A 14 -5.69 -9.24 -2.79
CA ASP A 14 -4.42 -9.79 -3.26
C ASP A 14 -3.74 -8.80 -4.20
N LEU A 15 -2.64 -8.19 -3.75
CA LEU A 15 -1.75 -7.38 -4.59
C LEU A 15 -0.63 -8.21 -5.21
N GLY A 16 -0.18 -9.26 -4.51
CA GLY A 16 1.10 -9.91 -4.75
C GLY A 16 2.29 -9.11 -4.22
N LEU A 17 3.41 -9.82 -3.98
CA LEU A 17 4.62 -9.23 -3.40
C LEU A 17 5.39 -8.31 -4.37
N ASP A 18 5.20 -8.52 -5.67
CA ASP A 18 5.81 -7.74 -6.76
C ASP A 18 4.97 -6.51 -7.16
N ALA A 19 3.90 -6.22 -6.43
CA ALA A 19 3.05 -5.07 -6.72
C ALA A 19 3.79 -3.75 -6.56
N THR A 20 3.37 -2.77 -7.36
CA THR A 20 3.80 -1.37 -7.28
C THR A 20 2.54 -0.50 -7.22
N PRO A 21 1.93 -0.36 -6.04
CA PRO A 21 0.71 0.42 -5.87
C PRO A 21 0.96 1.89 -6.20
N SER A 22 -0.02 2.54 -6.84
CA SER A 22 0.03 3.95 -7.21
C SER A 22 -0.94 4.79 -6.39
N CYS A 23 -0.48 5.93 -5.91
CA CYS A 23 -1.23 6.87 -5.10
C CYS A 23 -0.97 8.30 -5.59
N CYS A 24 -2.01 9.15 -5.62
CA CYS A 24 -1.91 10.54 -6.12
C CYS A 24 -1.37 10.69 -7.56
N SER A 25 -1.45 9.65 -8.38
CA SER A 25 -0.86 9.55 -9.74
C SER A 25 0.64 9.27 -9.79
N ASP A 26 1.25 8.97 -8.65
CA ASP A 26 2.65 8.54 -8.53
C ASP A 26 2.75 7.13 -7.92
N GLU A 27 3.88 6.46 -8.15
CA GLU A 27 4.15 5.17 -7.53
C GLU A 27 4.47 5.35 -6.04
N MET A 28 3.92 4.48 -5.20
CA MET A 28 4.25 4.47 -3.77
C MET A 28 5.64 3.87 -3.55
N GLU A 29 6.40 4.45 -2.62
CA GLU A 29 7.69 3.91 -2.23
C GLU A 29 7.50 2.64 -1.38
N GLY A 30 8.01 1.50 -1.87
CA GLY A 30 7.90 0.22 -1.19
C GLY A 30 9.16 -0.15 -0.40
N LYS A 31 8.97 -0.62 0.84
CA LYS A 31 10.04 -1.10 1.73
C LYS A 31 9.70 -2.47 2.30
N ASP A 32 10.69 -3.37 2.30
CA ASP A 32 10.55 -4.69 2.92
C ASP A 32 10.56 -4.58 4.45
N ARG A 33 9.67 -5.34 5.08
CA ARG A 33 9.56 -5.45 6.54
C ARG A 33 10.30 -6.69 7.03
N GLU A 34 10.70 -6.69 8.30
CA GLU A 34 11.43 -7.82 8.92
C GLU A 34 10.60 -9.11 8.99
N ASP A 35 9.28 -8.99 9.00
CA ASP A 35 8.33 -10.10 9.01
C ASP A 35 8.13 -10.75 7.62
N GLY A 36 8.80 -10.22 6.58
CA GLY A 36 8.67 -10.64 5.18
C GLY A 36 7.50 -9.99 4.45
N GLY A 37 6.79 -9.07 5.09
CA GLY A 37 5.79 -8.22 4.44
C GLY A 37 6.43 -7.04 3.71
N ARG A 38 5.58 -6.19 3.14
CA ARG A 38 5.99 -4.98 2.43
C ARG A 38 5.13 -3.81 2.86
N GLU A 39 5.75 -2.66 2.99
CA GLU A 39 5.09 -1.41 3.37
C GLU A 39 5.27 -0.42 2.23
N TYR A 40 4.17 0.18 1.79
CA TYR A 40 4.17 1.19 0.75
C TYR A 40 3.72 2.52 1.32
N THR A 41 4.49 3.57 1.07
CA THR A 41 4.17 4.93 1.53
C THR A 41 3.95 5.84 0.34
N CYS A 42 2.84 6.58 0.36
CA CYS A 42 2.53 7.62 -0.59
C CYS A 42 3.03 8.96 -0.05
N GLY A 43 4.08 9.53 -0.66
CA GLY A 43 4.67 10.79 -0.21
C GLY A 43 3.73 11.99 -0.26
N ASP A 44 2.77 11.98 -1.20
CA ASP A 44 1.89 13.12 -1.46
C ASP A 44 0.75 13.28 -0.46
N CYS A 45 0.06 12.19 -0.12
CA CYS A 45 -1.08 12.24 0.82
C CYS A 45 -0.83 11.49 2.13
N GLY A 46 0.38 10.96 2.33
CA GLY A 46 0.76 10.25 3.55
C GLY A 46 0.04 8.92 3.78
N THR A 47 -0.59 8.36 2.74
CA THR A 47 -1.24 7.04 2.84
C THR A 47 -0.18 5.94 2.94
N GLU A 48 -0.37 5.02 3.87
CA GLU A 48 0.47 3.84 4.05
C GLU A 48 -0.35 2.58 3.77
N LEU A 49 0.24 1.64 3.06
CA LEU A 49 -0.35 0.35 2.72
C LEU A 49 0.59 -0.76 3.20
N ILE A 50 0.08 -1.64 4.04
CA ILE A 50 0.83 -2.80 4.52
C ILE A 50 0.34 -4.04 3.78
N VAL A 51 1.29 -4.78 3.20
CA VAL A 51 1.07 -6.05 2.52
C VAL A 51 1.77 -7.16 3.32
N SER A 52 1.03 -8.21 3.66
CA SER A 52 1.58 -9.35 4.39
C SER A 52 2.49 -10.23 3.51
N PRO A 53 3.30 -11.13 4.09
CA PRO A 53 4.26 -11.95 3.35
C PRO A 53 3.65 -12.88 2.28
N ASN A 54 2.32 -13.03 2.29
CA ASN A 54 1.55 -13.78 1.30
C ASN A 54 0.99 -12.90 0.16
N GLY A 55 1.33 -11.61 0.10
CA GLY A 55 0.89 -10.69 -0.96
C GLY A 55 -0.49 -10.06 -0.73
N LEU A 56 -1.11 -10.27 0.44
CA LEU A 56 -2.42 -9.69 0.75
C LEU A 56 -2.29 -8.33 1.44
N VAL A 57 -3.23 -7.43 1.18
CA VAL A 57 -3.41 -6.21 1.99
C VAL A 57 -3.70 -6.64 3.42
N PHE A 58 -2.83 -6.20 4.32
CA PHE A 58 -2.99 -6.40 5.75
C PHE A 58 -3.68 -5.21 6.41
N ASP A 59 -3.28 -3.98 6.03
CA ASP A 59 -3.82 -2.75 6.62
C ASP A 59 -3.61 -1.55 5.68
N ILE A 60 -4.46 -0.53 5.81
CA ILE A 60 -4.39 0.72 5.06
C ILE A 60 -4.55 1.90 6.03
N TYR A 61 -3.49 2.68 6.19
CA TYR A 61 -3.54 3.92 6.96
C TYR A 61 -3.76 5.10 6.01
N GLU A 62 -4.93 5.73 6.13
CA GLU A 62 -5.18 7.00 5.46
C GLU A 62 -4.36 8.10 6.16
N GLY A 63 -3.39 8.69 5.47
CA GLY A 63 -2.63 9.83 6.00
C GLY A 63 -3.57 10.98 6.35
N ALA A 64 -3.48 11.47 7.59
CA ALA A 64 -4.17 12.69 8.00
C ALA A 64 -3.45 13.89 7.36
N ALA A 65 -3.92 14.31 6.18
CA ALA A 65 -3.53 15.58 5.57
C ALA A 65 -3.99 16.77 6.41
#